data_AF-A0A9P7WQ27-F1
#
_entry.id   AF-A0A9P7WQ27-F1
#
_cell.length_a   1.000
_cell.length_b   1.000
_cell.length_c   1.000
_cell.angle_alpha   90.00
_cell.angle_beta   90.00
_cell.angle_gamma   90.00
#
_symmetry.space_group_name_H-M   'P 1'
#
loop_
_entity.id
_entity.type
_entity.pdbx_description
1 polymer ?
#
loop_
_entity_poly.entity_id
_entity_poly.type
_entity_poly.pdbx_seq_one_letter_code
_entity_poly.pdbx_strand_id
1 'polypeptide(L)'
;MGPENTPYEGAPFVIDWLLDETFPQTPPIAHFHSWTNGNGRVNPNLYEEGKVCLSILGAWAGDKSESWSPLHSFLMQALVFIQGLVLVKEPWFCEPAYEKLRGTPEGIVNSRLYSEKAYVLSCGFVRQALETPPIGLEEEIE
;
A
#
# COMPACT_ATOMS: atom_id res chain seq x y z
N MET A 1 3.35 -7.93 5.73
CA MET A 1 4.40 -7.23 6.50
C MET A 1 5.07 -6.18 5.63
N GLY A 2 5.41 -5.03 6.18
CA GLY A 2 6.17 -4.01 5.45
C GLY A 2 7.65 -4.37 5.31
N PRO A 3 8.29 -4.06 4.18
CA PRO A 3 9.68 -4.45 3.91
C PRO A 3 10.71 -3.77 4.82
N GLU A 4 11.86 -4.43 5.01
CA GLU A 4 13.03 -3.84 5.66
C GLU A 4 13.53 -2.58 4.95
N ASN A 5 14.13 -1.66 5.72
CA ASN A 5 14.67 -0.39 5.24
C ASN A 5 13.61 0.55 4.64
N THR A 6 12.35 0.41 5.07
CA THR A 6 11.24 1.29 4.72
C THR A 6 10.60 1.83 6.00
N PRO A 7 9.86 2.95 5.95
CA PRO A 7 9.09 3.40 7.11
C PRO A 7 8.01 2.39 7.56
N TYR A 8 7.77 1.35 6.76
CA TYR A 8 6.76 0.31 6.99
C TYR A 8 7.32 -0.95 7.65
N GLU A 9 8.63 -1.00 7.89
CA GLU A 9 9.33 -2.20 8.35
C GLU A 9 8.64 -2.88 9.53
N GLY A 10 8.33 -4.17 9.37
CA GLY A 10 7.69 -4.98 10.40
C GLY A 10 6.23 -4.65 10.68
N ALA A 11 5.64 -3.63 10.04
CA ALA A 11 4.22 -3.31 10.25
C ALA A 11 3.31 -4.25 9.43
N PRO A 12 2.21 -4.74 10.02
CA PRO A 12 1.21 -5.51 9.29
C PRO A 12 0.32 -4.56 8.45
N PHE A 13 0.10 -4.95 7.19
CA PHE A 13 -0.83 -4.28 6.28
C PHE A 13 -1.88 -5.31 5.88
N VAL A 14 -3.12 -5.11 6.33
CA VAL A 14 -4.23 -6.03 6.09
C VAL A 14 -5.05 -5.54 4.90
N ILE A 15 -5.26 -6.42 3.92
CA ILE A 15 -5.96 -6.12 2.69
C ILE A 15 -6.89 -7.29 2.37
N ASP A 16 -8.18 -7.00 2.26
CA ASP A 16 -9.16 -7.96 1.78
C ASP A 16 -9.13 -8.01 0.25
N TRP A 17 -9.25 -9.23 -0.27
CA TRP A 17 -9.32 -9.50 -1.71
C TRP A 17 -10.65 -10.19 -2.03
N LEU A 18 -11.51 -9.49 -2.76
CA LEU A 18 -12.74 -10.06 -3.29
C LEU A 18 -12.52 -10.50 -4.74
N LEU A 19 -12.66 -11.80 -4.98
CA LEU A 19 -12.75 -12.38 -6.32
C LEU A 19 -14.24 -12.54 -6.64
N ASP A 20 -14.78 -11.61 -7.41
CA ASP A 20 -16.20 -11.62 -7.76
C ASP A 20 -16.54 -12.62 -8.88
N GLU A 21 -17.81 -12.68 -9.27
CA GLU A 21 -18.29 -13.58 -10.33
C GLU A 21 -17.68 -13.29 -11.72
N THR A 22 -17.08 -12.11 -11.90
CA THR A 22 -16.46 -11.70 -13.15
C THR A 22 -14.95 -11.97 -13.19
N PHE A 23 -14.34 -12.33 -12.07
CA PHE A 23 -12.95 -12.78 -12.02
C PHE A 23 -12.75 -14.08 -12.81
N PRO A 24 -11.69 -14.23 -13.63
CA PRO A 24 -10.56 -13.31 -13.81
C PRO A 24 -10.71 -12.33 -14.98
N GLN A 25 -11.90 -12.15 -15.58
CA GLN A 25 -12.09 -11.20 -16.67
C GLN A 25 -11.90 -9.74 -16.22
N THR A 26 -12.18 -9.45 -14.96
CA THR A 26 -11.90 -8.20 -14.27
C THR A 26 -10.85 -8.42 -13.17
N PRO A 27 -10.14 -7.35 -12.75
CA PRO A 27 -9.23 -7.44 -11.62
C PRO A 27 -9.97 -7.76 -10.31
N PRO A 28 -9.28 -8.35 -9.33
CA PRO A 28 -9.84 -8.52 -8.00
C PRO A 28 -10.07 -7.16 -7.34
N ILE A 29 -11.04 -7.08 -6.44
CA ILE A 29 -11.31 -5.87 -5.66
C ILE A 29 -10.50 -5.94 -4.37
N ALA A 30 -9.65 -4.94 -4.15
CA ALA A 30 -8.83 -4.82 -2.94
C ALA A 30 -9.43 -3.79 -1.99
N HIS A 31 -9.49 -4.12 -0.70
CA HIS A 31 -9.84 -3.19 0.37
C HIS A 31 -8.76 -3.16 1.45
N PHE A 32 -8.09 -2.03 1.60
CA PHE A 32 -7.07 -1.84 2.62
C PHE A 32 -7.69 -1.39 3.95
N HIS A 33 -7.35 -2.09 5.03
CA HIS A 33 -7.79 -1.72 6.37
C HIS A 33 -6.87 -0.65 6.96
N SER A 34 -7.27 0.62 6.81
CA SER A 34 -6.52 1.73 7.37
C SER A 34 -6.70 1.83 8.88
N TRP A 35 -5.64 1.55 9.64
CA TRP A 35 -5.62 1.72 11.10
C TRP A 35 -4.98 3.05 11.52
N THR A 36 -5.06 4.07 10.67
CA THR A 36 -4.52 5.41 10.92
C THR A 36 -5.39 6.22 11.87
N ASN A 37 -6.61 5.78 12.16
CA ASN A 37 -7.60 6.49 12.99
C ASN A 37 -7.83 7.95 12.54
N GLY A 38 -7.88 8.17 11.22
CA GLY A 38 -8.10 9.51 10.64
C GLY A 38 -6.89 10.45 10.69
N ASN A 39 -5.70 9.96 11.05
CA ASN A 39 -4.48 10.77 11.06
C ASN A 39 -3.84 10.94 9.66
N GLY A 40 -4.61 10.66 8.61
CA GLY A 40 -4.20 10.80 7.22
C GLY A 40 -3.63 9.50 6.65
N ARG A 41 -3.46 9.50 5.33
CA ARG A 41 -2.92 8.37 4.56
C ARG A 41 -1.50 7.99 4.99
N VAL A 42 -1.27 6.69 5.14
CA VAL A 42 0.06 6.08 5.42
C VAL A 42 0.93 5.97 4.16
N ASN A 43 0.30 5.98 2.99
CA ASN A 43 0.96 6.00 1.68
C ASN A 43 0.05 6.71 0.65
N PRO A 44 0.56 7.42 -0.37
CA PRO A 44 -0.28 8.05 -1.38
C PRO A 44 -1.21 7.08 -2.13
N ASN A 45 -0.81 5.81 -2.26
CA ASN A 45 -1.61 4.77 -2.92
C ASN A 45 -2.52 3.97 -1.96
N LEU A 46 -2.46 4.22 -0.65
CA LEU A 46 -3.28 3.54 0.37
C LEU A 46 -4.16 4.55 1.09
N TYR A 47 -5.44 4.54 0.75
CA TYR A 47 -6.41 5.53 1.20
C TYR A 47 -7.07 5.13 2.52
N GLU A 48 -7.56 6.11 3.28
CA GLU A 48 -8.16 5.86 4.60
C GLU A 48 -9.52 5.15 4.50
N GLU A 49 -10.26 5.38 3.42
CA GLU A 49 -11.47 4.65 3.08
C GLU A 49 -11.21 3.25 2.49
N GLY A 50 -9.94 2.83 2.43
CA GLY A 50 -9.51 1.50 2.02
C GLY A 50 -9.29 1.29 0.52
N LYS A 51 -9.31 2.36 -0.27
CA LYS A 51 -8.92 2.28 -1.69
C LYS A 51 -7.41 1.98 -1.83
N VAL A 52 -7.09 1.00 -2.66
CA VAL A 52 -5.72 0.66 -3.08
C VAL A 52 -5.51 1.11 -4.51
N CYS A 53 -4.58 2.05 -4.73
CA CYS A 53 -4.28 2.59 -6.05
C CYS A 53 -3.12 1.84 -6.71
N LEU A 54 -3.45 0.88 -7.58
CA LEU A 54 -2.50 0.20 -8.46
C LEU A 54 -3.03 0.18 -9.88
N SER A 55 -2.14 0.27 -10.86
CA SER A 55 -2.49 0.17 -12.29
C SER A 55 -3.08 -1.20 -12.63
N ILE A 56 -2.54 -2.27 -12.04
CA ILE A 56 -3.06 -3.64 -12.20
C ILE A 56 -4.49 -3.83 -11.68
N LEU A 57 -4.94 -2.97 -10.76
CA LEU A 57 -6.32 -2.97 -10.26
C LEU A 57 -7.23 -2.00 -11.04
N GLY A 58 -6.70 -1.34 -12.08
CA GLY A 58 -7.41 -0.29 -12.83
C GLY A 58 -7.65 0.99 -12.03
N ALA A 59 -7.10 1.10 -10.81
CA ALA A 59 -7.31 2.22 -9.89
C ALA A 59 -6.29 3.35 -10.05
N TRP A 60 -5.30 3.18 -10.95
CA TRP A 60 -4.24 4.14 -11.23
C TRP A 60 -3.96 4.23 -12.73
N ALA A 61 -3.52 5.40 -13.19
CA ALA A 61 -3.03 5.58 -14.55
C ALA A 61 -1.68 4.85 -14.71
N GLY A 62 -1.67 3.77 -15.49
CA GLY A 62 -0.48 3.01 -15.85
C GLY A 62 -0.48 2.69 -17.33
N ASP A 63 0.62 2.10 -17.79
CA ASP A 63 0.72 1.69 -19.20
C ASP A 63 -0.23 0.52 -19.46
N LYS A 64 -0.67 0.32 -20.72
CA LYS A 64 -1.63 -0.77 -21.02
C LYS A 64 -1.11 -2.16 -20.65
N SER A 65 0.21 -2.33 -20.61
CA SER A 65 0.88 -3.56 -20.16
C SER A 65 0.85 -3.77 -18.65
N GLU A 66 0.55 -2.73 -17.88
CA GLU A 66 0.48 -2.77 -16.42
C GLU A 66 -0.95 -2.98 -15.90
N SER A 67 -1.94 -2.83 -16.77
CA SER A 67 -3.35 -3.11 -16.49
C SER A 67 -3.63 -4.61 -16.39
N TRP A 68 -4.70 -4.96 -15.67
CA TRP A 68 -5.16 -6.34 -15.53
C TRP A 68 -5.38 -7.01 -16.90
N SER A 69 -4.80 -8.20 -17.05
CA SER A 69 -5.02 -9.08 -18.19
C SER A 69 -5.49 -10.45 -17.67
N PRO A 70 -6.69 -10.92 -18.04
CA PRO A 70 -7.22 -12.20 -17.57
C PRO A 70 -6.34 -13.42 -17.86
N LEU A 71 -5.50 -13.31 -18.90
CA LEU A 71 -4.62 -14.40 -19.36
C LEU A 71 -3.19 -14.31 -18.82
N HIS A 72 -2.78 -13.15 -18.29
CA HIS A 72 -1.38 -12.86 -17.96
C HIS A 72 -1.18 -12.27 -16.56
N SER A 73 -2.23 -11.79 -15.91
CA SER A 73 -2.18 -11.24 -14.56
C SER A 73 -2.53 -12.28 -13.50
N PHE A 74 -1.87 -12.18 -12.37
CA PHE A 74 -2.06 -13.07 -11.22
C PHE A 74 -2.27 -12.25 -9.96
N LEU A 75 -3.06 -12.74 -9.01
CA LEU A 75 -3.25 -12.07 -7.72
C LEU A 75 -1.90 -11.81 -7.01
N MET A 76 -0.97 -12.76 -7.11
CA MET A 76 0.39 -12.63 -6.57
C MET A 76 1.12 -11.40 -7.14
N GLN A 77 0.90 -11.04 -8.40
CA GLN A 77 1.51 -9.85 -9.01
C GLN A 77 1.08 -8.57 -8.29
N ALA A 78 -0.20 -8.48 -7.89
CA ALA A 78 -0.68 -7.35 -7.11
C ALA A 78 -0.01 -7.27 -5.73
N LEU A 79 0.19 -8.41 -5.05
CA LEU A 79 0.92 -8.46 -3.78
C LEU A 79 2.37 -8.00 -3.93
N VAL A 80 3.06 -8.46 -4.99
CA VAL A 80 4.43 -8.04 -5.31
C VAL A 80 4.51 -6.55 -5.61
N PHE A 81 3.52 -5.99 -6.31
CA PHE A 81 3.47 -4.55 -6.57
C PHE A 81 3.25 -3.73 -5.31
N ILE A 82 2.43 -4.20 -4.37
CA ILE A 82 2.28 -3.52 -3.07
C ILE A 82 3.62 -3.51 -2.33
N GLN A 83 4.32 -4.63 -2.28
CA GLN A 83 5.62 -4.74 -1.60
C GLN A 83 6.72 -3.90 -2.30
N GLY A 84 6.74 -3.91 -3.63
CA GLY A 84 7.84 -3.32 -4.42
C GLY A 84 7.63 -1.87 -4.85
N LEU A 85 6.38 -1.40 -4.99
CA LEU A 85 6.05 -0.08 -5.54
C LEU A 85 5.32 0.83 -4.55
N VAL A 86 4.61 0.25 -3.58
CA VAL A 86 3.84 1.02 -2.59
C VAL A 86 4.61 1.13 -1.29
N LEU A 87 4.98 0.00 -0.68
CA LEU A 87 5.66 -0.05 0.61
C LEU A 87 7.17 0.19 0.46
N VAL A 88 7.54 1.37 -0.05
CA VAL A 88 8.92 1.73 -0.40
C VAL A 88 9.56 2.70 0.61
N LYS A 89 10.88 2.89 0.50
CA LYS A 89 11.69 3.73 1.41
C LYS A 89 11.29 5.21 1.40
N GLU A 90 10.88 5.75 0.26
CA GLU A 90 10.51 7.15 0.09
C GLU A 90 9.09 7.28 -0.50
N PRO A 91 8.06 6.96 0.29
CA PRO A 91 6.69 6.82 -0.21
C PRO A 91 6.05 8.13 -0.67
N TRP A 92 6.60 9.29 -0.27
CA TRP A 92 6.13 10.59 -0.74
C TRP A 92 6.17 10.71 -2.27
N PHE A 93 7.18 10.12 -2.91
CA PHE A 93 7.33 10.16 -4.37
C PHE A 93 6.35 9.26 -5.12
N CYS A 94 5.59 8.41 -4.43
CA CYS A 94 4.52 7.62 -5.05
C CYS A 94 3.34 8.49 -5.54
N GLU A 95 3.25 9.76 -5.12
CA GLU A 95 2.25 10.71 -5.63
C GLU A 95 2.61 11.16 -7.08
N PRO A 96 1.66 11.15 -8.04
CA PRO A 96 1.90 11.36 -9.46
C PRO A 96 2.05 12.85 -9.75
N ALA A 97 3.17 13.41 -9.31
CA ALA A 97 3.71 14.72 -9.66
C ALA A 97 5.03 14.97 -8.93
N TYR A 98 5.34 14.20 -7.89
CA TYR A 98 6.44 14.52 -6.97
C TYR A 98 7.76 13.93 -7.41
N GLU A 99 7.77 12.97 -8.34
CA GLU A 99 9.01 12.40 -8.88
C GLU A 99 9.96 13.48 -9.43
N LYS A 100 9.42 14.53 -10.08
CA LYS A 100 10.22 15.66 -10.59
C LYS A 100 10.91 16.49 -9.50
N LEU A 101 10.46 16.37 -8.25
CA LEU A 101 11.02 17.08 -7.10
C LEU A 101 12.15 16.27 -6.43
N ARG A 102 12.42 15.05 -6.89
CA ARG A 102 13.48 14.21 -6.34
C ARG A 102 14.84 14.91 -6.49
N GLY A 103 15.60 14.93 -5.39
CA GLY A 103 16.90 15.60 -5.32
C GLY A 103 16.84 17.12 -5.11
N THR A 104 15.66 17.75 -5.14
CA THR A 104 15.52 19.15 -4.75
C THR A 104 15.54 19.29 -3.22
N PRO A 105 15.98 20.44 -2.66
CA PRO A 105 15.94 20.66 -1.21
C PRO A 105 14.53 20.48 -0.62
N GLU A 106 13.51 20.96 -1.33
CA GLU A 106 12.12 20.83 -0.93
C GLU A 106 11.65 19.37 -0.96
N GLY A 107 11.95 18.63 -2.02
CA GLY A 107 11.60 17.21 -2.14
C GLY A 107 12.26 16.35 -1.07
N ILE A 108 13.52 16.63 -0.71
CA ILE A 108 14.24 15.93 0.36
C ILE A 108 13.56 16.16 1.71
N VAL A 109 13.21 17.42 2.03
CA VAL A 109 12.54 17.77 3.30
C VAL A 109 11.16 17.14 3.37
N ASN A 110 10.35 17.26 2.32
CA ASN A 110 8.99 16.70 2.29
C ASN A 110 8.98 15.17 2.32
N SER A 111 9.87 14.52 1.56
CA SER A 111 10.06 13.06 1.60
C SER A 111 10.38 12.59 3.03
N ARG A 112 11.32 13.27 3.70
CA ARG A 112 11.69 12.95 5.08
C ARG A 112 10.52 13.11 6.05
N LEU A 113 9.82 14.25 6.01
CA LEU A 113 8.67 14.50 6.89
C LEU A 113 7.56 13.48 6.68
N TYR A 114 7.31 13.10 5.42
CA TYR A 114 6.33 12.09 5.10
C TYR A 114 6.76 10.70 5.60
N SER A 115 8.03 10.32 5.42
CA SER A 115 8.56 9.04 5.92
C SER A 115 8.50 8.96 7.45
N GLU A 116 8.83 10.03 8.16
CA GLU A 116 8.70 10.11 9.63
C GLU A 116 7.23 9.94 10.06
N LYS A 117 6.29 10.58 9.36
CA LYS A 117 4.85 10.39 9.60
C LYS A 117 4.41 8.95 9.31
N ALA A 118 4.81 8.40 8.17
CA ALA A 118 4.44 7.05 7.74
C ALA A 118 4.96 6.00 8.74
N TYR A 119 6.15 6.20 9.28
CA TYR A 119 6.70 5.35 10.34
C TYR A 119 5.83 5.35 11.60
N VAL A 120 5.46 6.52 12.11
CA VAL A 120 4.59 6.64 13.29
C VAL A 120 3.23 5.96 13.06
N LEU A 121 2.63 6.16 11.89
CA LEU A 121 1.37 5.50 11.52
C LEU A 121 1.54 3.97 11.46
N SER A 122 2.66 3.48 10.92
CA SER A 122 2.97 2.05 10.81
C SER A 122 3.19 1.40 12.17
N CYS A 123 3.81 2.09 13.14
CA CYS A 123 3.86 1.62 14.53
C CYS A 123 2.45 1.51 15.14
N GLY A 124 1.54 2.43 14.78
CA GLY A 124 0.13 2.33 15.14
C GLY A 124 -0.53 1.06 14.62
N PHE A 125 -0.12 0.58 13.44
CA PHE A 125 -0.66 -0.65 12.86
C PHE A 125 -0.17 -1.88 13.61
N VAL A 126 1.11 -1.91 14.00
CA VAL A 126 1.66 -2.96 14.88
C VAL A 126 0.87 -3.01 16.18
N ARG A 127 0.64 -1.86 16.82
CA ARG A 127 -0.14 -1.80 18.05
C ARG A 127 -1.57 -2.33 17.84
N GLN A 128 -2.25 -1.89 16.79
CA GLN A 128 -3.61 -2.33 16.49
C GLN A 128 -3.69 -3.84 16.26
N ALA A 129 -2.72 -4.41 15.53
CA ALA A 129 -2.62 -5.84 15.30
C ALA A 129 -2.41 -6.63 16.60
N LEU A 130 -1.60 -6.13 17.53
CA LEU A 130 -1.37 -6.80 18.83
C LEU A 130 -2.56 -6.65 19.79
N GLU A 131 -3.24 -5.50 19.78
CA GLU A 131 -4.41 -5.24 20.64
C GLU A 131 -5.69 -5.91 20.13
N THR A 132 -5.83 -6.02 18.81
CA THR A 132 -7.00 -6.63 18.15
C THR A 132 -6.52 -7.32 16.88
N PRO A 133 -6.03 -8.57 16.99
CA PRO A 133 -5.59 -9.34 15.85
C PRO A 133 -6.72 -9.48 14.81
N PRO A 134 -6.41 -9.37 13.50
CA PRO A 134 -7.35 -9.69 12.45
C PRO A 134 -7.75 -11.16 12.56
N ILE A 135 -9.05 -11.40 12.38
CA ILE A 135 -9.62 -12.74 12.48
C ILE A 135 -8.98 -13.65 11.42
N GLY A 136 -8.46 -14.79 11.85
CA GLY A 136 -7.83 -15.78 10.98
C GLY A 136 -6.37 -15.46 10.61
N LEU A 137 -5.77 -14.44 11.23
CA LEU A 137 -4.35 -14.10 11.10
C LEU A 137 -3.66 -13.98 12.48
N GLU A 138 -4.22 -14.64 13.50
CA GLU A 138 -3.71 -14.56 14.87
C GLU A 138 -2.31 -15.16 15.01
N GLU A 139 -2.05 -16.31 14.36
CA GLU A 139 -0.75 -17.00 14.44
C GLU A 139 0.38 -16.22 13.74
N GLU A 140 0.05 -15.39 12.76
CA GLU A 140 0.99 -14.60 11.97
C GLU A 140 1.42 -13.30 12.67
N ILE A 141 0.77 -12.94 13.78
CA ILE A 141 1.00 -11.69 14.53
C ILE A 141 1.72 -11.93 15.88
N GLU A 142 1.76 -13.18 16.36
CA GLU A 142 2.52 -13.60 17.55
C GLU A 142 4.05 -13.60 17.35
#